data_AF-A0A926HB13-F1
#
_entry.id   AF-A0A926HB13-F1
#
_cell.length_a   1.000
_cell.length_b   1.000
_cell.length_c   1.000
_cell.angle_alpha   90.00
_cell.angle_beta   90.00
_cell.angle_gamma   90.00
#
_symmetry.space_group_name_H-M   'P 1'
#
loop_
_entity.id
_entity.type
_entity.pdbx_description
1 polymer ?
#
loop_
_entity_poly.entity_id
_entity_poly.type
_entity_poly.pdbx_seq_one_letter_code
_entity_poly.pdbx_strand_id
1 'polypeptide(L)'
;MTSGWFSGTILCMDEEPLNLLGVPPEDWARTPESVRLAVRSLLDIVRVQSGQIADLQAQVRDLQAKIGQTSRNSSKPPSSDPPSAPPKPPKVPRGRNAGGQPGHAGHQRPLVPPEKVDEPIELLPTACPHCQTLFAPDAATIGDPRRTQVWDLPAIQPRITEYRQHTCCCPACRQVVTATLPADAPPGAFGPRATALMALLRGDYRLSLDEPVDFLAQVCQLPVSPGCVVTTCQRASVVLAPSMRPFSRRCRPPHRSMLTRPAGRCLPNGAGYGRP
;
A
#
# COMPACT_ATOMS: atom_id res chain seq x y z
N MET A 1 17.90 0.58 51.12
CA MET A 1 17.89 -0.62 51.98
C MET A 1 17.80 -1.80 51.02
N THR A 2 18.94 -2.21 50.46
CA THR A 2 19.66 -3.45 50.83
C THR A 2 18.75 -4.66 50.61
N SER A 3 19.01 -5.59 49.71
CA SER A 3 20.24 -6.09 49.09
C SER A 3 19.76 -7.12 48.06
N GLY A 4 20.45 -7.31 46.95
CA GLY A 4 21.48 -8.32 46.94
C GLY A 4 21.27 -9.19 45.72
N TRP A 5 22.24 -9.14 44.84
CA TRP A 5 22.28 -9.82 43.56
C TRP A 5 22.30 -11.34 43.79
N PHE A 6 21.45 -12.08 43.08
CA PHE A 6 21.75 -13.48 42.77
C PHE A 6 21.93 -13.58 41.25
N SER A 7 23.16 -13.26 40.84
CA SER A 7 23.71 -13.76 39.59
C SER A 7 23.80 -15.27 39.72
N GLY A 8 22.85 -15.99 39.13
CA GLY A 8 22.80 -17.45 39.13
C GLY A 8 23.88 -18.01 38.22
N THR A 9 25.08 -18.15 38.77
CA THR A 9 26.17 -18.94 38.22
C THR A 9 25.66 -20.34 37.88
N ILE A 10 25.84 -20.74 36.62
CA ILE A 10 25.73 -22.14 36.20
C ILE A 10 26.87 -22.89 36.90
N LEU A 11 26.58 -23.45 38.07
CA LEU A 11 27.49 -24.37 38.74
C LEU A 11 27.20 -25.78 38.21
N CYS A 12 28.02 -26.21 37.25
CA CYS A 12 28.30 -27.63 37.06
C CYS A 12 29.02 -28.14 38.30
N MET A 13 28.29 -28.66 39.28
CA MET A 13 28.84 -29.32 40.46
C MET A 13 28.06 -30.62 40.69
N ASP A 14 28.70 -31.73 40.35
CA ASP A 14 28.18 -33.09 40.53
C ASP A 14 28.15 -33.56 41.99
N GLU A 15 28.59 -32.75 42.96
CA GLU A 15 28.86 -33.21 44.35
C GLU A 15 28.35 -32.23 45.45
N GLU A 16 27.32 -31.41 45.22
CA GLU A 16 26.88 -30.42 46.26
C GLU A 16 25.37 -30.27 46.59
N PRO A 17 24.39 -31.01 46.02
CA PRO A 17 22.98 -30.76 46.37
C PRO A 17 22.57 -31.29 47.77
N LEU A 18 23.37 -32.15 48.40
CA LEU A 18 22.98 -32.86 49.64
C LEU A 18 23.43 -32.16 50.92
N ASN A 19 24.54 -31.41 50.87
CA ASN A 19 24.91 -30.50 51.96
C ASN A 19 23.83 -29.43 52.17
N LEU A 20 23.16 -28.99 51.10
CA LEU A 20 22.07 -28.02 51.17
C LEU A 20 20.81 -28.57 51.87
N LEU A 21 20.63 -29.89 51.88
CA LEU A 21 19.56 -30.61 52.58
C LEU A 21 19.97 -31.02 54.00
N GLY A 22 21.17 -30.63 54.47
CA GLY A 22 21.69 -30.97 55.79
C GLY A 22 22.14 -32.42 55.93
N VAL A 23 22.40 -33.14 54.82
CA VAL A 23 22.86 -34.53 54.84
C VAL A 23 24.39 -34.56 54.88
N PRO A 24 25.01 -35.10 55.95
CA PRO A 24 26.46 -35.23 56.01
C PRO A 24 26.98 -36.12 54.87
N PRO A 25 28.15 -35.82 54.28
CA PRO A 25 28.71 -36.61 53.18
C PRO A 25 28.98 -38.08 53.58
N GLU A 26 29.27 -38.32 54.87
CA GLU A 26 29.47 -39.66 55.43
C GLU A 26 28.17 -40.49 55.44
N ASP A 27 27.05 -39.88 55.78
CA ASP A 27 25.73 -40.53 55.79
C ASP A 27 25.24 -40.79 54.37
N TRP A 28 25.50 -39.85 53.45
CA TRP A 28 25.23 -40.04 52.04
C TRP A 28 26.03 -41.20 51.45
N ALA A 29 27.31 -41.34 51.79
CA ALA A 29 28.17 -42.43 51.33
C ALA A 29 27.69 -43.81 51.82
N ARG A 30 27.05 -43.88 53.00
CA ARG A 30 26.46 -45.11 53.56
C ARG A 30 25.08 -45.45 53.00
N THR A 31 24.48 -44.55 52.21
CA THR A 31 23.13 -44.73 51.67
C THR A 31 23.14 -45.78 50.55
N PRO A 32 22.18 -46.73 50.52
CA PRO A 32 22.07 -47.71 49.44
C PRO A 32 22.05 -47.06 48.05
N GLU A 33 22.71 -47.69 47.07
CA GLU A 33 22.87 -47.14 45.72
C GLU A 33 21.52 -46.86 45.03
N SER A 34 20.52 -47.72 45.23
CA SER A 34 19.16 -47.54 44.71
C SER A 34 18.51 -46.24 45.19
N VAL A 35 18.73 -45.88 46.46
CA VAL A 35 18.21 -44.64 47.05
C VAL A 35 18.97 -43.44 46.52
N ARG A 36 20.30 -43.55 46.39
CA ARG A 36 21.13 -42.48 45.82
C ARG A 36 20.75 -42.15 44.36
N LEU A 37 20.49 -43.18 43.55
CA LEU A 37 20.02 -43.03 42.18
C LEU A 37 18.63 -42.39 42.10
N ALA A 38 17.69 -42.81 42.96
CA ALA A 38 16.35 -42.23 43.01
C ALA A 38 16.38 -40.74 43.39
N VAL A 39 17.17 -40.37 44.40
CA VAL A 39 17.34 -38.97 44.82
C VAL A 39 18.01 -38.13 43.72
N ARG A 40 19.01 -38.65 43.02
CA ARG A 40 19.65 -37.95 41.89
C ARG A 40 18.65 -37.70 40.76
N SER A 41 17.85 -38.71 40.41
CA SER A 41 16.76 -38.59 39.43
C SER A 41 15.73 -37.53 39.83
N LEU A 42 15.32 -37.48 41.11
CA LEU A 42 14.42 -36.45 41.61
C LEU A 42 15.02 -35.04 41.54
N LEU A 43 16.31 -34.89 41.87
CA LEU A 43 17.00 -33.60 41.75
C LEU A 43 17.09 -33.12 40.30
N ASP A 44 17.32 -34.03 39.36
CA ASP A 44 17.33 -33.70 37.94
C ASP A 44 15.93 -33.29 37.44
N ILE A 45 14.87 -33.95 37.90
CA ILE A 45 13.48 -33.54 37.63
C ILE A 45 13.22 -32.14 38.19
N VAL A 46 13.64 -31.84 39.41
CA VAL A 46 13.47 -30.51 40.03
C VAL A 46 14.23 -29.43 39.26
N ARG A 47 15.45 -29.73 38.80
CA ARG A 47 16.24 -28.82 37.95
C ARG A 47 15.54 -28.52 36.63
N VAL A 48 15.05 -29.55 35.94
CA VAL A 48 14.31 -29.38 34.68
C VAL A 48 13.04 -28.56 34.90
N GLN A 49 12.27 -28.86 35.94
CA GLN A 49 11.03 -28.15 36.26
C GLN A 49 11.28 -26.68 36.65
N SER A 50 12.32 -26.40 37.45
CA SER A 50 12.67 -25.02 37.81
C SER A 50 13.09 -24.19 36.60
N GLY A 51 13.78 -24.79 35.62
CA GLY A 51 14.06 -24.16 34.33
C GLY A 51 12.78 -23.83 33.56
N GLN A 52 11.86 -24.79 33.44
CA GLN A 52 10.57 -24.59 32.76
C GLN A 52 9.72 -23.50 33.43
N ILE A 53 9.71 -23.43 34.77
CA ILE A 53 9.00 -22.38 35.51
C ILE A 53 9.59 -21.01 35.20
N ALA A 54 10.92 -20.88 35.16
CA ALA A 54 11.58 -19.62 34.84
C ALA A 54 11.23 -19.14 33.42
N ASP A 55 11.24 -20.05 32.44
CA ASP A 55 10.90 -19.75 31.06
C ASP A 55 9.43 -19.34 30.90
N LEU A 56 8.52 -20.08 31.53
CA LEU A 56 7.09 -19.76 31.52
C LEU A 56 6.82 -18.41 32.20
N GLN A 57 7.48 -18.11 33.31
CA GLN A 57 7.37 -16.80 33.97
C GLN A 57 7.92 -15.66 33.12
N ALA A 58 8.99 -15.87 32.34
CA ALA A 58 9.48 -14.89 31.38
C ALA A 58 8.45 -14.64 30.26
N GLN A 59 7.89 -15.70 29.69
CA GLN A 59 6.86 -15.59 28.65
C GLN A 59 5.59 -14.90 29.14
N VAL A 60 5.13 -15.23 30.35
CA VAL A 60 3.95 -14.57 30.96
C VAL A 60 4.21 -13.07 31.13
N ARG A 61 5.38 -12.68 31.64
CA ARG A 61 5.73 -11.26 31.78
C ARG A 61 5.76 -10.52 30.44
N ASP A 62 6.36 -11.12 29.42
CA ASP A 62 6.42 -10.53 28.08
C ASP A 62 5.03 -10.39 27.43
N LEU A 63 4.18 -11.40 27.58
CA LEU A 63 2.81 -11.38 27.06
C LEU A 63 1.96 -10.33 27.79
N GLN A 64 2.06 -10.25 29.12
CA GLN A 64 1.38 -9.22 29.92
C GLN A 64 1.83 -7.81 29.52
N ALA A 65 3.15 -7.61 29.31
CA ALA A 65 3.69 -6.34 28.85
C ALA A 65 3.20 -5.95 27.44
N LYS A 66 2.92 -6.91 26.57
CA LYS A 66 2.34 -6.66 25.24
C LYS A 66 0.85 -6.31 25.31
N ILE A 67 0.08 -6.98 26.18
CA ILE A 67 -1.36 -6.74 26.35
C ILE A 67 -1.64 -5.36 26.98
N GLY A 68 -0.78 -4.89 27.89
CA GLY A 68 -0.95 -3.58 28.55
C GLY A 68 -0.63 -2.36 27.67
N GLN A 69 -0.17 -2.54 26.44
CA GLN A 69 0.17 -1.43 25.55
C GLN A 69 -1.06 -0.90 24.81
N THR A 70 -1.30 0.40 24.95
CA THR A 70 -2.34 1.16 24.26
C THR A 70 -1.72 2.40 23.61
N SER A 71 -2.42 3.04 22.68
CA SER A 71 -2.02 4.29 22.02
C SER A 71 -1.87 5.47 22.99
N ARG A 72 -2.39 5.33 24.22
CA ARG A 72 -2.24 6.31 25.31
C ARG A 72 -0.90 6.18 26.06
N ASN A 73 -0.32 4.99 26.14
CA ASN A 73 0.90 4.73 26.92
C ASN A 73 2.07 4.23 26.06
N SER A 74 1.87 4.09 24.74
CA SER A 74 2.91 3.77 23.77
C SER A 74 2.75 4.68 22.56
N SER A 75 3.86 5.09 21.94
CA SER A 75 3.86 5.93 20.72
C SER A 75 3.31 5.22 19.48
N LYS A 76 2.46 4.19 19.67
CA LYS A 76 1.79 3.45 18.61
C LYS A 76 0.56 4.21 18.14
N PRO A 77 0.24 4.14 16.85
CA PRO A 77 -0.96 4.78 16.32
C PRO A 77 -2.21 4.13 16.93
N PRO A 78 -3.30 4.89 17.10
CA PRO A 78 -4.57 4.40 17.66
C PRO A 78 -5.24 3.28 16.84
N SER A 79 -4.83 3.07 15.59
CA SER A 79 -5.24 1.93 14.77
C SER A 79 -4.66 0.59 15.23
N SER A 80 -3.67 0.62 16.13
CA SER A 80 -3.02 -0.58 16.68
C SER A 80 -3.51 -0.93 18.09
N ASP A 81 -4.56 -0.25 18.57
CA ASP A 81 -5.19 -0.58 19.86
C ASP A 81 -5.95 -1.92 19.77
N PRO A 82 -5.84 -2.78 20.80
CA PRO A 82 -6.59 -4.04 20.83
C PRO A 82 -8.11 -3.78 20.98
N PRO A 83 -8.98 -4.72 20.57
CA PRO A 83 -10.44 -4.59 20.73
C PRO A 83 -10.91 -4.39 22.17
N SER A 84 -10.09 -4.76 23.15
CA SER A 84 -10.34 -4.56 24.58
C SER A 84 -10.01 -3.15 25.08
N ALA A 85 -9.45 -2.28 24.25
CA ALA A 85 -9.15 -0.91 24.62
C ALA A 85 -10.45 -0.10 24.83
N PRO A 86 -10.50 0.78 25.84
CA PRO A 86 -11.69 1.58 26.11
C PRO A 86 -12.06 2.44 24.89
N PRO A 87 -13.36 2.50 24.52
CA PRO A 87 -13.80 3.26 23.36
C PRO A 87 -13.49 4.74 23.53
N LYS A 88 -13.21 5.40 22.41
CA LYS A 88 -12.89 6.83 22.39
C LYS A 88 -14.13 7.61 22.86
N PRO A 89 -13.98 8.62 23.74
CA PRO A 89 -15.11 9.46 24.10
C PRO A 89 -15.70 10.12 22.84
N PRO A 90 -17.04 10.20 22.74
CA PRO A 90 -17.68 10.81 21.58
C PRO A 90 -17.22 12.25 21.43
N LYS A 91 -16.93 12.65 20.18
CA LYS A 91 -16.60 14.05 19.88
C LYS A 91 -17.83 14.90 20.17
N VAL A 92 -17.68 15.87 21.06
CA VAL A 92 -18.69 16.91 21.25
C VAL A 92 -18.87 17.64 19.92
N PRO A 93 -20.08 17.68 19.36
CA PRO A 93 -20.33 18.41 18.12
C PRO A 93 -20.03 19.89 18.38
N ARG A 94 -18.96 20.41 17.78
CA ARG A 94 -18.75 21.85 17.67
C ARG A 94 -19.87 22.32 16.75
N GLY A 95 -20.83 23.10 17.26
CA GLY A 95 -22.02 23.61 16.53
C GLY A 95 -21.70 24.53 15.35
N ARG A 96 -20.86 24.07 14.43
CA ARG A 96 -20.47 24.73 13.19
C ARG A 96 -21.46 24.30 12.14
N ASN A 97 -22.17 25.26 11.57
CA ASN A 97 -23.01 25.03 10.42
C ASN A 97 -22.14 24.60 9.22
N ALA A 98 -22.67 23.72 8.37
CA ALA A 98 -22.03 23.35 7.12
C ALA A 98 -21.96 24.57 6.21
N GLY A 99 -20.76 24.96 5.78
CA GLY A 99 -20.54 26.12 4.91
C GLY A 99 -19.19 26.82 5.16
N GLY A 100 -18.85 27.74 4.26
CA GLY A 100 -17.73 28.67 4.47
C GLY A 100 -17.95 29.51 5.73
N GLN A 101 -16.87 29.95 6.39
CA GLN A 101 -17.03 30.80 7.58
C GLN A 101 -17.68 32.14 7.18
N PRO A 102 -18.46 32.76 8.10
CA PRO A 102 -19.02 34.08 7.86
C PRO A 102 -17.92 35.08 7.44
N GLY A 103 -18.13 35.76 6.30
CA GLY A 103 -17.17 36.74 5.74
C GLY A 103 -16.25 36.22 4.64
N HIS A 104 -16.24 34.92 4.32
CA HIS A 104 -15.49 34.43 3.14
C HIS A 104 -16.27 34.72 1.85
N ALA A 105 -15.59 35.37 0.90
CA ALA A 105 -16.14 35.56 -0.44
C ALA A 105 -16.37 34.19 -1.10
N GLY A 106 -17.55 33.98 -1.68
CA GLY A 106 -17.85 32.78 -2.42
C GLY A 106 -16.97 32.70 -3.67
N HIS A 107 -16.23 31.61 -3.83
CA HIS A 107 -15.55 31.32 -5.08
C HIS A 107 -16.51 30.56 -6.00
N GLN A 108 -16.89 31.20 -7.10
CA GLN A 108 -17.63 30.56 -8.18
C GLN A 108 -16.68 30.25 -9.34
N ARG A 109 -17.00 29.18 -10.06
CA ARG A 109 -16.29 28.83 -11.29
C ARG A 109 -16.52 29.94 -12.33
N PRO A 110 -15.47 30.54 -12.92
CA PRO A 110 -15.65 31.51 -13.99
C PRO A 110 -16.28 30.84 -15.22
N LEU A 111 -17.16 31.57 -15.89
CA LEU A 111 -17.74 31.12 -17.16
C LEU A 111 -16.64 31.04 -18.23
N VAL A 112 -16.69 29.97 -19.02
CA VAL A 112 -15.92 29.82 -20.25
C VAL A 112 -16.34 30.89 -21.25
N PRO A 113 -15.42 31.50 -22.01
CA PRO A 113 -15.79 32.47 -23.04
C PRO A 113 -16.63 31.81 -24.16
N PRO A 114 -17.54 32.54 -24.82
CA PRO A 114 -18.48 31.97 -25.80
C PRO A 114 -17.83 31.17 -26.92
N GLU A 115 -16.63 31.58 -27.36
CA GLU A 115 -15.90 30.97 -28.49
C GLU A 115 -15.34 29.57 -28.16
N LYS A 116 -15.37 29.17 -26.88
CA LYS A 116 -14.92 27.87 -26.39
C LYS A 116 -16.07 26.99 -25.89
N VAL A 117 -17.32 27.41 -26.09
CA VAL A 117 -18.48 26.59 -25.78
C VAL A 117 -18.73 25.68 -26.98
N ASP A 118 -18.78 24.37 -26.75
CA ASP A 118 -18.96 23.38 -27.82
C ASP A 118 -20.34 23.49 -28.48
N GLU A 119 -21.39 23.67 -27.68
CA GLU A 119 -22.77 23.78 -28.15
C GLU A 119 -23.54 24.85 -27.35
N PRO A 120 -23.68 26.08 -27.88
CA PRO A 120 -24.52 27.11 -27.27
C PRO A 120 -26.00 26.83 -27.60
N ILE A 121 -26.82 26.68 -26.56
CA ILE A 121 -28.27 26.51 -26.69
C ILE A 121 -28.96 27.80 -26.24
N GLU A 122 -29.61 28.49 -27.17
CA GLU A 122 -30.42 29.67 -26.89
C GLU A 122 -31.79 29.25 -26.34
N LEU A 123 -32.13 29.73 -25.14
CA LEU A 123 -33.39 29.43 -24.47
C LEU A 123 -34.24 30.70 -24.39
N LEU A 124 -35.29 30.75 -25.21
CA LEU A 124 -36.31 31.79 -25.16
C LEU A 124 -37.51 31.33 -24.32
N PRO A 125 -38.16 32.23 -23.56
CA PRO A 125 -39.40 31.88 -22.89
C PRO A 125 -40.47 31.52 -23.94
N THR A 126 -41.23 30.46 -23.71
CA THR A 126 -42.32 30.05 -24.62
C THR A 126 -43.64 30.72 -24.28
N ALA A 127 -43.90 30.95 -22.99
CA ALA A 127 -45.09 31.62 -22.50
C ALA A 127 -44.78 32.48 -21.27
N CYS A 128 -45.52 33.56 -21.08
CA CYS A 128 -45.43 34.38 -19.89
C CYS A 128 -46.02 33.63 -18.68
N PRO A 129 -45.28 33.42 -17.58
CA PRO A 129 -45.81 32.70 -16.42
C PRO A 129 -46.94 33.44 -15.69
N HIS A 130 -47.17 34.73 -15.99
CA HIS A 130 -48.20 35.54 -15.34
C HIS A 130 -49.52 35.62 -16.12
N CYS A 131 -49.46 35.79 -17.44
CA CYS A 131 -50.65 35.96 -18.29
C CYS A 131 -50.80 34.88 -19.36
N GLN A 132 -49.88 33.92 -19.43
CA GLN A 132 -49.87 32.78 -20.36
C GLN A 132 -49.78 33.15 -21.85
N THR A 133 -49.60 34.42 -22.19
CA THR A 133 -49.36 34.86 -23.56
C THR A 133 -48.10 34.18 -24.10
N LEU A 134 -48.21 33.61 -25.30
CA LEU A 134 -47.09 32.97 -25.98
C LEU A 134 -46.13 34.02 -26.54
N PHE A 135 -44.84 33.73 -26.45
CA PHE A 135 -43.81 34.55 -27.11
C PHE A 135 -43.67 34.15 -28.57
N ALA A 136 -43.37 35.12 -29.42
CA ALA A 136 -42.94 34.83 -30.79
C ALA A 136 -41.58 34.12 -30.78
N PRO A 137 -41.30 33.21 -31.73
CA PRO A 137 -40.02 32.50 -31.80
C PRO A 137 -38.78 33.41 -31.94
N ASP A 138 -38.97 34.63 -32.45
CA ASP A 138 -37.97 35.66 -32.70
C ASP A 138 -38.13 36.87 -31.77
N ALA A 139 -38.75 36.69 -30.60
CA ALA A 139 -38.95 37.75 -29.63
C ALA A 139 -37.62 38.45 -29.27
N ALA A 140 -37.63 39.77 -29.24
CA ALA A 140 -36.46 40.56 -28.93
C ALA A 140 -36.01 40.34 -27.47
N THR A 141 -34.71 40.07 -27.30
CA THR A 141 -34.09 39.92 -25.98
C THR A 141 -33.78 41.28 -25.36
N ILE A 142 -34.06 41.43 -24.07
CA ILE A 142 -33.70 42.63 -23.29
C ILE A 142 -32.41 42.35 -22.52
N GLY A 143 -31.33 43.02 -22.89
CA GLY A 143 -30.02 42.89 -22.25
C GLY A 143 -29.28 41.58 -22.60
N ASP A 144 -28.17 41.34 -21.91
CA ASP A 144 -27.38 40.12 -22.10
C ASP A 144 -28.08 38.90 -21.47
N PRO A 145 -28.07 37.73 -22.15
CA PRO A 145 -28.68 36.53 -21.60
C PRO A 145 -27.93 36.05 -20.35
N ARG A 146 -28.68 35.53 -19.37
CA ARG A 146 -28.07 34.84 -18.23
C ARG A 146 -27.44 33.54 -18.70
N ARG A 147 -26.14 33.39 -18.49
CA ARG A 147 -25.38 32.22 -18.92
C ARG A 147 -25.27 31.18 -17.81
N THR A 148 -25.63 29.94 -18.11
CA THR A 148 -25.39 28.76 -17.27
C THR A 148 -24.60 27.75 -18.11
N GLN A 149 -23.50 27.21 -17.57
CA GLN A 149 -22.66 26.24 -18.27
C GLN A 149 -22.65 24.91 -17.51
N VAL A 150 -22.98 23.84 -18.22
CA VAL A 150 -22.85 22.46 -17.75
C VAL A 150 -21.62 21.87 -18.43
N TRP A 151 -20.75 21.24 -17.64
CA TRP A 151 -19.57 20.55 -18.15
C TRP A 151 -19.83 19.06 -18.01
N ASP A 152 -19.85 18.37 -19.13
CA ASP A 152 -20.02 16.92 -19.18
C ASP A 152 -18.87 16.28 -19.96
N LEU A 153 -18.70 14.97 -19.81
CA LEU A 153 -17.73 14.20 -20.55
C LEU A 153 -18.39 13.60 -21.79
N PRO A 154 -17.81 13.77 -23.00
CA PRO A 154 -18.31 13.07 -24.17
C PRO A 154 -18.11 11.55 -24.00
N ALA A 155 -18.83 10.76 -24.79
CA ALA A 155 -18.63 9.31 -24.82
C ALA A 155 -17.16 8.96 -25.14
N ILE A 156 -16.49 8.25 -24.23
CA ILE A 156 -15.08 7.88 -24.37
C ILE A 156 -15.01 6.52 -25.07
N GLN A 157 -14.53 6.50 -26.31
CA GLN A 157 -14.37 5.30 -27.11
C GLN A 157 -12.94 5.17 -27.66
N PRO A 158 -12.39 3.95 -27.77
CA PRO A 158 -11.08 3.75 -28.36
C PRO A 158 -11.15 3.90 -29.88
N ARG A 159 -10.19 4.62 -30.45
CA ARG A 159 -9.97 4.60 -31.90
C ARG A 159 -9.11 3.38 -32.25
N ILE A 160 -9.70 2.43 -32.98
CA ILE A 160 -9.03 1.20 -33.43
C ILE A 160 -8.52 1.40 -34.87
N THR A 161 -7.23 1.22 -35.08
CA THR A 161 -6.60 1.23 -36.40
C THR A 161 -6.12 -0.18 -36.72
N GLU A 162 -6.61 -0.76 -37.82
CA GLU A 162 -6.21 -2.09 -38.29
C GLU A 162 -5.23 -1.96 -39.47
N TYR A 163 -4.02 -2.49 -39.31
CA TYR A 163 -3.03 -2.57 -40.39
C TYR A 163 -3.15 -3.93 -41.09
N ARG A 164 -3.71 -3.94 -42.30
CA ARG A 164 -3.86 -5.15 -43.12
C ARG A 164 -2.65 -5.33 -44.04
N GLN A 165 -1.70 -6.16 -43.60
CA GLN A 165 -0.50 -6.46 -44.37
C GLN A 165 -0.79 -7.60 -45.36
N HIS A 166 -1.10 -7.23 -46.60
CA HIS A 166 -1.34 -8.20 -47.66
C HIS A 166 -0.05 -8.85 -48.15
N THR A 167 -0.14 -10.14 -48.44
CA THR A 167 0.93 -10.91 -49.07
C THR A 167 0.54 -11.18 -50.51
N CYS A 168 1.33 -10.69 -51.46
CA CYS A 168 1.06 -10.77 -52.90
C CYS A 168 2.22 -11.40 -53.66
N CYS A 169 1.91 -12.07 -54.76
CA CYS A 169 2.93 -12.55 -55.70
C CYS A 169 3.33 -11.42 -56.65
N CYS A 170 4.62 -11.12 -56.75
CA CYS A 170 5.14 -10.13 -57.68
C CYS A 170 4.91 -10.60 -59.13
N PRO A 171 4.31 -9.76 -60.01
CA PRO A 171 4.02 -10.15 -61.39
C PRO A 171 5.28 -10.36 -62.24
N ALA A 172 6.41 -9.75 -61.88
CA ALA A 172 7.65 -9.81 -62.65
C ALA A 172 8.55 -10.99 -62.24
N CYS A 173 8.91 -11.11 -60.95
CA CYS A 173 9.85 -12.12 -60.47
C CYS A 173 9.19 -13.32 -59.77
N ARG A 174 7.85 -13.35 -59.68
CA ARG A 174 7.05 -14.37 -58.99
C ARG A 174 7.32 -14.55 -57.49
N GLN A 175 8.19 -13.74 -56.89
CA GLN A 175 8.43 -13.79 -55.44
C GLN A 175 7.20 -13.34 -54.66
N VAL A 176 7.04 -13.90 -53.48
CA VAL A 176 5.96 -13.56 -52.54
C VAL A 176 6.44 -12.40 -51.66
N VAL A 177 5.72 -11.28 -51.69
CA VAL A 177 6.06 -10.06 -50.97
C VAL A 177 4.93 -9.69 -50.03
N THR A 178 5.25 -9.45 -48.76
CA THR A 178 4.29 -8.98 -47.74
C THR A 178 4.44 -7.48 -47.54
N ALA A 179 3.32 -6.75 -47.52
CA ALA A 179 3.31 -5.33 -47.21
C ALA A 179 3.94 -5.06 -45.84
N THR A 180 4.82 -4.06 -45.75
CA THR A 180 5.47 -3.68 -44.50
C THR A 180 4.60 -2.73 -43.68
N LEU A 181 4.71 -2.81 -42.36
CA LEU A 181 4.08 -1.87 -41.46
C LEU A 181 4.78 -0.50 -41.60
N PRO A 182 4.06 0.63 -41.66
CA PRO A 182 4.71 1.92 -41.77
C PRO A 182 5.48 2.26 -40.48
N ALA A 183 6.54 3.06 -40.62
CA ALA A 183 7.48 3.33 -39.53
C ALA A 183 6.87 4.12 -38.36
N ASP A 184 5.75 4.81 -38.59
CA ASP A 184 5.00 5.57 -37.60
C ASP A 184 3.97 4.72 -36.84
N ALA A 185 3.76 3.46 -37.24
CA ALA A 185 2.88 2.56 -36.52
C ALA A 185 3.40 2.30 -35.09
N PRO A 186 2.52 2.36 -34.07
CA PRO A 186 2.95 2.17 -32.69
C PRO A 186 3.48 0.75 -32.47
N PRO A 187 4.52 0.56 -31.63
CA PRO A 187 4.99 -0.76 -31.29
C PRO A 187 3.95 -1.48 -30.41
N GLY A 188 3.33 -2.53 -30.95
CA GLY A 188 2.34 -3.36 -30.25
C GLY A 188 0.90 -2.85 -30.35
N ALA A 189 0.05 -3.29 -29.42
CA ALA A 189 -1.40 -3.11 -29.52
C ALA A 189 -1.94 -1.73 -29.11
N PHE A 190 -1.13 -0.89 -28.44
CA PHE A 190 -1.59 0.37 -27.85
C PHE A 190 -0.86 1.57 -28.42
N GLY A 191 -1.64 2.56 -28.87
CA GLY A 191 -1.11 3.84 -29.33
C GLY A 191 -0.55 4.72 -28.21
N PRO A 192 0.04 5.88 -28.57
CA PRO A 192 0.73 6.76 -27.62
C PRO A 192 -0.19 7.33 -26.53
N ARG A 193 -1.45 7.68 -26.85
CA ARG A 193 -2.41 8.21 -25.86
C ARG A 193 -2.82 7.17 -24.81
N ALA A 194 -3.11 5.95 -25.25
CA ALA A 194 -3.43 4.84 -24.33
C ALA A 194 -2.23 4.50 -23.44
N THR A 195 -1.03 4.47 -24.03
CA THR A 195 0.23 4.27 -23.30
C THR A 195 0.46 5.34 -22.23
N ALA A 196 0.28 6.62 -22.59
CA ALA A 196 0.44 7.73 -21.65
C ALA A 196 -0.59 7.66 -20.51
N LEU A 197 -1.85 7.32 -20.80
CA LEU A 197 -2.89 7.18 -19.78
C LEU A 197 -2.56 6.05 -18.80
N MET A 198 -2.16 4.86 -19.30
CA MET A 198 -1.73 3.74 -18.44
C MET A 198 -0.56 4.15 -17.54
N ALA A 199 0.45 4.83 -18.10
CA ALA A 199 1.60 5.29 -17.35
C ALA A 199 1.24 6.35 -16.30
N LEU A 200 0.29 7.25 -16.59
CA LEU A 200 -0.20 8.25 -15.65
C LEU A 200 -0.95 7.61 -14.48
N LEU A 201 -1.86 6.67 -14.77
CA LEU A 201 -2.63 5.93 -13.77
C LEU A 201 -1.72 5.16 -12.81
N ARG A 202 -0.67 4.50 -13.33
CA ARG A 202 0.27 3.72 -12.50
C ARG A 202 1.36 4.57 -11.84
N GLY A 203 1.89 5.54 -12.55
CA GLY A 203 3.05 6.32 -12.13
C GLY A 203 2.70 7.47 -11.20
N ASP A 204 1.75 8.31 -11.61
CA ASP A 204 1.39 9.54 -10.89
C ASP A 204 0.26 9.29 -9.88
N TYR A 205 -0.83 8.68 -10.33
CA TYR A 205 -1.97 8.34 -9.47
C TYR A 205 -1.72 7.10 -8.60
N ARG A 206 -0.63 6.36 -8.85
CA ARG A 206 -0.17 5.21 -8.04
C ARG A 206 -1.24 4.14 -7.83
N LEU A 207 -2.11 3.95 -8.81
CA LEU A 207 -3.12 2.91 -8.74
C LEU A 207 -2.45 1.53 -8.70
N SER A 208 -3.06 0.64 -7.92
CA SER A 208 -2.77 -0.80 -7.91
C SER A 208 -2.94 -1.37 -9.31
N LEU A 209 -2.40 -2.57 -9.58
CA LEU A 209 -2.32 -3.07 -10.96
C LEU A 209 -3.70 -3.29 -11.59
N ASP A 210 -4.69 -3.71 -10.81
CA ASP A 210 -6.03 -4.06 -11.31
C ASP A 210 -6.91 -2.82 -11.54
N GLU A 211 -6.70 -1.74 -10.76
CA GLU A 211 -7.49 -0.52 -10.88
C GLU A 211 -7.43 0.14 -12.28
N PRO A 212 -6.28 0.28 -12.95
CA PRO A 212 -6.24 0.77 -14.33
C PRO A 212 -6.86 -0.20 -15.34
N VAL A 213 -6.83 -1.51 -15.07
CA VAL A 213 -7.48 -2.49 -15.95
C VAL A 213 -8.99 -2.24 -15.93
N ASP A 214 -9.57 -2.13 -14.73
CA ASP A 214 -10.98 -1.85 -14.55
C ASP A 214 -11.37 -0.47 -15.09
N PHE A 215 -10.58 0.56 -14.78
CA PHE A 215 -10.80 1.91 -15.28
C PHE A 215 -10.83 1.96 -16.81
N LEU A 216 -9.84 1.37 -17.47
CA LEU A 216 -9.76 1.40 -18.93
C LEU A 216 -10.91 0.62 -19.58
N ALA A 217 -11.32 -0.50 -19.00
CA ALA A 217 -12.46 -1.27 -19.49
C ALA A 217 -13.79 -0.51 -19.30
N GLN A 218 -14.05 0.01 -18.10
CA GLN A 218 -15.35 0.61 -17.74
C GLN A 218 -15.52 2.03 -18.30
N VAL A 219 -14.47 2.85 -18.24
CA VAL A 219 -14.54 4.27 -18.63
C VAL A 219 -14.12 4.46 -20.08
N CYS A 220 -13.04 3.80 -20.51
CA CYS A 220 -12.48 4.01 -21.85
C CYS A 220 -12.92 2.98 -22.88
N GLN A 221 -13.74 1.98 -22.49
CA GLN A 221 -14.13 0.85 -23.33
C GLN A 221 -12.93 0.13 -23.97
N LEU A 222 -11.79 0.14 -23.27
CA LEU A 222 -10.52 -0.40 -23.71
C LEU A 222 -10.15 -1.60 -22.83
N PRO A 223 -10.57 -2.82 -23.19
CA PRO A 223 -10.24 -4.01 -22.43
C PRO A 223 -8.74 -4.30 -22.53
N VAL A 224 -8.09 -4.43 -21.38
CA VAL A 224 -6.66 -4.74 -21.28
C VAL A 224 -6.41 -5.78 -20.20
N SER A 225 -5.28 -6.49 -20.29
CA SER A 225 -4.84 -7.37 -19.21
C SER A 225 -3.85 -6.65 -18.28
N PRO A 226 -3.68 -7.12 -17.03
CA PRO A 226 -2.61 -6.64 -16.14
C PRO A 226 -1.22 -6.68 -16.81
N GLY A 227 -0.93 -7.74 -17.56
CA GLY A 227 0.33 -7.89 -18.29
C GLY A 227 0.53 -6.83 -19.39
N CYS A 228 -0.55 -6.45 -20.07
CA CYS A 228 -0.54 -5.34 -21.04
C CYS A 228 -0.20 -4.02 -20.38
N VAL A 229 -0.78 -3.73 -19.21
CA VAL A 229 -0.50 -2.50 -18.46
C VAL A 229 0.97 -2.46 -18.03
N VAL A 230 1.51 -3.55 -17.48
CA VAL A 230 2.92 -3.63 -17.07
C VAL A 230 3.86 -3.40 -18.26
N THR A 231 3.64 -4.13 -19.36
CA THR A 231 4.48 -4.04 -20.57
C THR A 231 4.46 -2.63 -21.15
N THR A 232 3.28 -2.03 -21.22
CA THR A 232 3.10 -0.67 -21.75
C THR A 232 3.75 0.37 -20.85
N CYS A 233 3.63 0.24 -19.53
CA CYS A 233 4.31 1.12 -18.57
C CYS A 233 5.83 1.00 -18.65
N GLN A 234 6.38 -0.20 -18.85
CA GLN A 234 7.82 -0.40 -19.04
C GLN A 234 8.30 0.30 -20.31
N ARG A 235 7.56 0.17 -21.42
CA ARG A 235 7.87 0.89 -22.68
C ARG A 235 7.84 2.40 -22.48
N ALA A 236 6.81 2.93 -21.80
CA ALA A 236 6.72 4.34 -21.47
C ALA A 236 7.92 4.79 -20.62
N SER A 237 8.33 3.99 -19.63
CA SER A 237 9.49 4.28 -18.78
C SER A 237 10.79 4.39 -19.58
N VAL A 238 10.99 3.56 -20.61
CA VAL A 238 12.19 3.64 -21.48
C VAL A 238 12.21 4.96 -22.24
N VAL A 239 11.08 5.36 -22.81
CA VAL A 239 10.94 6.62 -23.57
C VAL A 239 11.11 7.85 -22.67
N LEU A 240 10.59 7.79 -21.43
CA LEU A 240 10.66 8.89 -20.47
C LEU A 240 12.01 8.99 -19.74
N ALA A 241 12.83 7.93 -19.76
CA ALA A 241 14.08 7.87 -19.00
C ALA A 241 15.03 9.05 -19.26
N PRO A 242 15.28 9.52 -20.51
CA PRO A 242 16.15 10.66 -20.78
C PRO A 242 15.66 11.95 -20.11
N SER A 243 14.35 12.22 -20.17
CA SER A 243 13.71 13.43 -19.61
C SER A 243 13.64 13.40 -18.08
N MET A 244 13.63 12.22 -17.47
CA MET A 244 13.56 12.02 -16.02
C MET A 244 14.94 12.05 -15.32
N ARG A 245 16.05 11.96 -16.07
CA ARG A 245 17.43 12.02 -15.52
C ARG A 245 17.75 13.27 -14.68
N PRO A 246 17.26 14.48 -15.00
CA PRO A 246 17.48 15.66 -14.15
C PRO A 246 16.69 15.60 -12.83
N PHE A 247 15.51 14.98 -12.84
CA PHE A 247 14.63 14.87 -11.68
C PHE A 247 15.09 13.81 -10.69
N SER A 248 15.61 12.67 -11.16
CA SER A 248 16.13 11.62 -10.26
C SER A 248 17.34 12.07 -9.44
N ARG A 249 18.10 13.06 -9.94
CA ARG A 249 19.20 13.69 -9.19
C ARG A 249 18.73 14.64 -8.08
N ARG A 250 17.54 15.25 -8.21
CA ARG A 250 16.92 16.12 -7.17
C ARG A 250 16.05 15.34 -6.19
N CYS A 251 15.37 14.30 -6.66
CA CYS A 251 14.44 13.50 -5.86
C CYS A 251 15.08 12.20 -5.36
N ARG A 252 16.41 12.11 -5.24
CA ARG A 252 16.99 11.09 -4.36
C ARG A 252 16.60 11.55 -2.95
N PRO A 253 15.63 10.91 -2.26
CA PRO A 253 15.41 11.27 -0.87
C PRO A 253 16.77 11.11 -0.17
N PRO A 254 17.16 12.00 0.76
CA PRO A 254 18.28 11.67 1.63
C PRO A 254 17.96 10.27 2.16
N HIS A 255 18.88 9.33 1.95
CA HIS A 255 18.81 8.03 2.60
C HIS A 255 18.46 8.34 4.05
N ARG A 256 17.25 7.98 4.48
CA ARG A 256 16.93 8.00 5.89
C ARG A 256 17.93 7.00 6.44
N SER A 257 18.99 7.50 7.08
CA SER A 257 19.97 6.69 7.75
C SER A 257 19.20 5.90 8.80
N MET A 258 18.75 4.70 8.41
CA MET A 258 18.60 3.64 9.37
C MET A 258 19.98 3.56 10.02
N LEU A 259 20.05 4.03 11.27
CA LEU A 259 21.13 3.72 12.17
C LEU A 259 21.28 2.20 12.16
N THR A 260 22.16 1.72 11.30
CA THR A 260 22.74 0.39 11.37
C THR A 260 23.41 0.31 12.73
N ARG A 261 22.77 -0.36 13.67
CA ARG A 261 23.48 -0.91 14.83
C ARG A 261 24.61 -1.78 14.27
N PRO A 262 25.83 -1.69 14.82
CA PRO A 262 26.97 -2.40 14.26
C PRO A 262 26.73 -3.91 14.33
N ALA A 263 26.86 -4.57 13.18
CA ALA A 263 26.96 -6.02 13.09
C ALA A 263 28.29 -6.44 13.73
N GLY A 264 28.22 -7.02 14.93
CA GLY A 264 29.28 -7.83 15.49
C GLY A 264 29.44 -9.10 14.65
N ARG A 265 30.67 -9.36 14.23
CA ARG A 265 31.15 -10.47 13.37
C ARG A 265 30.43 -11.80 13.56
N CYS A 266 30.01 -12.41 12.44
CA CYS A 266 30.00 -13.86 12.27
C CYS A 266 30.64 -14.23 10.92
N LEU A 267 31.69 -15.04 10.99
CA LEU A 267 32.22 -15.93 9.95
C LEU A 267 32.83 -17.14 10.70
N PRO A 268 32.97 -18.32 10.08
CA PRO A 268 32.09 -18.95 9.08
C PRO A 268 31.87 -20.47 9.33
N ASN A 269 31.19 -21.11 8.38
CA ASN A 269 31.13 -22.55 8.07
C ASN A 269 30.19 -23.42 8.93
N GLY A 270 29.39 -24.32 8.37
CA GLY A 270 29.26 -24.79 6.99
C GLY A 270 28.74 -26.23 7.00
N ALA A 271 27.87 -26.57 6.02
CA ALA A 271 27.41 -27.91 5.64
C ALA A 271 26.67 -28.73 6.74
N GLY A 272 25.67 -29.55 6.47
CA GLY A 272 25.04 -30.03 5.25
C GLY A 272 24.03 -31.11 5.67
N TYR A 273 23.00 -31.29 4.84
CA TYR A 273 22.17 -32.48 4.58
C TYR A 273 21.88 -33.51 5.70
N GLY A 274 20.60 -33.91 5.78
CA GLY A 274 20.27 -35.28 6.18
C GLY A 274 18.90 -35.45 6.81
N ARG A 275 17.94 -35.90 5.98
CA ARG A 275 16.67 -36.51 6.38
C ARG A 275 16.88 -37.78 7.25
N PRO A 276 15.84 -38.27 7.93
CA PRO A 276 14.87 -39.17 7.28
C PRO A 276 13.56 -38.50 6.81
#